data_AF-A0AAN6Z4I7-F1
#
_entry.id   AF-A0AAN6Z4I7-F1
#
_cell.length_a   1.000
_cell.length_b   1.000
_cell.length_c   1.000
_cell.angle_alpha   90.00
_cell.angle_beta   90.00
_cell.angle_gamma   90.00
#
_symmetry.space_group_name_H-M   'P 1'
#
loop_
_entity.id
_entity.type
_entity.pdbx_description
1 polymer ?
#
loop_
_entity_poly.entity_id
_entity_poly.type
_entity_poly.pdbx_seq_one_letter_code
_entity_poly.pdbx_strand_id
1 'polypeptide(L)'
;MCHPTSCDSEGYWYTAFGSYRIDANEGCRDPPDVPSMNTICMDWGNKRGHFYFDGQAKRCIRMTSDTPFGCGPGATCAFSNWDEVSCTW
;
A
#
# COMPACT_ATOMS: atom_id res chain seq x y z
N MET A 1 -9.92 7.78 1.62
CA MET A 1 -10.97 8.79 1.39
C MET A 1 -10.35 10.05 0.80
N CYS A 2 -11.06 10.69 -0.14
CA CYS A 2 -10.63 11.88 -0.86
C CYS A 2 -11.22 13.12 -0.18
N HIS A 3 -10.38 13.97 0.44
CA HIS A 3 -10.79 15.25 1.02
C HIS A 3 -10.18 16.43 0.24
N PRO A 4 -10.81 17.63 0.28
CA PRO A 4 -10.31 18.81 -0.43
C PRO A 4 -8.90 19.26 -0.01
N THR A 5 -8.49 18.92 1.22
CA THR A 5 -7.22 19.35 1.83
C THR A 5 -6.32 18.19 2.25
N SER A 6 -6.77 16.93 2.10
CA SER A 6 -6.00 15.75 2.47
C SER A 6 -6.40 14.56 1.60
N CYS A 7 -5.43 13.71 1.33
CA CYS A 7 -5.59 12.57 0.45
C CYS A 7 -5.07 11.33 1.15
N ASP A 8 -5.93 10.35 1.38
CA ASP A 8 -5.46 9.02 1.74
C ASP A 8 -4.95 8.34 0.45
N SER A 9 -3.73 7.84 0.48
CA SER A 9 -3.19 7.00 -0.59
C SER A 9 -3.86 5.63 -0.52
N GLU A 10 -4.65 5.30 -1.54
CA GLU A 10 -5.29 3.98 -1.64
C GLU A 10 -4.47 3.08 -2.56
N GLY A 11 -4.30 1.82 -2.15
CA GLY A 11 -3.54 0.84 -2.91
C GLY A 11 -4.29 -0.47 -3.11
N TYR A 12 -3.99 -1.14 -4.21
CA TYR A 12 -4.27 -2.54 -4.41
C TYR A 12 -2.98 -3.33 -4.37
N TRP A 13 -2.93 -4.32 -3.50
CA TRP A 13 -1.86 -5.31 -3.45
C TRP A 13 -2.28 -6.56 -4.20
N TYR A 14 -1.56 -6.87 -5.27
CA TYR A 14 -1.79 -8.06 -6.09
C TYR A 14 -0.86 -9.19 -5.64
N THR A 15 -1.47 -10.35 -5.44
CA THR A 15 -0.80 -11.59 -5.06
C THR A 15 -1.14 -12.68 -6.07
N ALA A 16 -0.44 -13.81 -6.00
CA ALA A 16 -0.80 -14.99 -6.77
C ALA A 16 -2.21 -15.55 -6.44
N PHE A 17 -2.81 -15.14 -5.32
CA PHE A 17 -4.08 -15.67 -4.81
C PHE A 17 -5.26 -14.69 -4.91
N GLY A 18 -5.01 -13.47 -5.41
CA GLY A 18 -6.02 -12.41 -5.53
C GLY A 18 -5.44 -11.02 -5.25
N SER A 19 -6.34 -10.04 -5.18
CA SER A 19 -6.00 -8.65 -4.90
C SER A 19 -6.66 -8.17 -3.61
N TYR A 20 -5.93 -7.42 -2.79
CA TYR A 20 -6.41 -6.85 -1.54
C TYR A 20 -6.31 -5.33 -1.57
N ARG A 21 -7.32 -4.64 -1.04
CA ARG A 21 -7.21 -3.20 -0.80
C ARG A 21 -6.32 -2.97 0.41
N ILE A 22 -5.37 -2.06 0.26
CA ILE A 22 -4.46 -1.65 1.32
C ILE A 22 -4.50 -0.12 1.46
N ASP A 23 -4.35 0.35 2.70
CA ASP A 23 -3.99 1.73 2.96
C ASP A 23 -2.52 1.88 2.58
N ALA A 24 -2.23 2.74 1.61
CA ALA A 24 -0.91 2.98 1.06
C ALA A 24 -0.27 4.29 1.54
N ASN A 25 -0.83 4.93 2.58
CA ASN A 25 -0.20 6.07 3.25
C ASN A 25 1.18 5.70 3.83
N GLU A 26 2.04 6.67 4.12
CA GLU A 26 3.33 6.39 4.76
C GLU A 26 3.20 5.75 6.15
N GLY A 27 4.10 4.81 6.47
CA GLY A 27 4.20 4.17 7.79
C GLY A 27 3.58 2.78 7.89
N CYS A 28 3.52 2.27 9.12
CA CYS A 28 3.06 0.92 9.44
C CYS A 28 1.65 0.92 10.04
N ARG A 29 0.90 -0.14 9.76
CA ARG A 29 -0.46 -0.35 10.27
C ARG A 29 -0.84 -1.82 10.19
N ASP A 30 -1.83 -2.19 10.97
CA ASP A 30 -2.41 -3.52 10.94
C ASP A 30 -3.56 -3.49 9.92
N PRO A 31 -3.45 -4.21 8.78
CA PRO A 31 -4.44 -4.13 7.73
C PRO A 31 -5.64 -5.02 8.09
N PRO A 32 -6.83 -4.45 8.37
CA PRO A 32 -7.98 -5.24 8.85
C PRO A 32 -8.55 -6.17 7.77
N ASP A 33 -8.30 -5.88 6.49
CA ASP A 33 -8.96 -6.53 5.36
C ASP A 33 -8.12 -7.65 4.72
N VAL A 34 -6.93 -7.95 5.27
CA VAL A 34 -6.04 -9.00 4.76
C VAL A 34 -5.93 -10.12 5.80
N PRO A 35 -6.56 -11.30 5.57
CA PRO A 35 -6.59 -12.37 6.55
C PRO A 35 -5.19 -12.80 6.99
N SER A 36 -4.95 -12.84 8.30
CA SER A 36 -3.70 -13.29 8.94
C SER A 36 -2.47 -12.40 8.69
N MET A 37 -2.63 -11.24 8.03
CA MET A 37 -1.56 -10.26 7.92
C MET A 37 -1.51 -9.45 9.22
N ASN A 38 -0.34 -9.44 9.85
CA ASN A 38 -0.17 -8.80 11.15
C ASN A 38 0.04 -7.30 10.98
N THR A 39 0.94 -6.94 10.07
CA THR A 39 1.29 -5.55 9.83
C THR A 39 1.75 -5.37 8.40
N ILE A 40 1.47 -4.20 7.86
CA ILE A 40 1.97 -3.71 6.58
C ILE A 40 2.57 -2.32 6.79
N CYS A 41 3.78 -2.13 6.27
CA CYS A 41 4.53 -0.89 6.31
C CYS A 41 4.75 -0.40 4.89
N MET A 42 4.24 0.79 4.62
CA MET A 42 4.29 1.43 3.32
C MET A 42 5.31 2.56 3.35
N ASP A 43 6.17 2.59 2.35
CA ASP A 43 7.15 3.66 2.09
C ASP A 43 6.87 4.18 0.68
N TRP A 44 5.79 4.98 0.60
CA TRP A 44 5.24 5.54 -0.62
C TRP A 44 6.27 6.39 -1.38
N GLY A 45 7.01 7.23 -0.65
CA GLY A 45 8.04 8.11 -1.19
C GLY A 45 9.15 7.35 -1.90
N ASN A 46 9.48 6.13 -1.44
CA ASN A 46 10.45 5.25 -2.09
C ASN A 46 9.79 4.14 -2.94
N LYS A 47 8.47 4.19 -3.15
CA LYS A 47 7.71 3.21 -3.96
C LYS A 47 7.90 1.76 -3.50
N ARG A 48 8.07 1.55 -2.20
CA ARG A 48 8.38 0.26 -1.59
C ARG A 48 7.54 0.02 -0.35
N GLY A 49 7.38 -1.23 0.05
CA GLY A 49 6.65 -1.59 1.25
C GLY A 49 7.04 -2.97 1.71
N HIS A 50 6.62 -3.35 2.91
CA HIS A 50 6.81 -4.69 3.42
C HIS A 50 5.68 -5.08 4.36
N PHE A 51 5.47 -6.37 4.50
CA PHE A 51 4.41 -6.90 5.36
C PHE A 51 4.87 -8.18 6.04
N TYR A 52 4.12 -8.56 7.07
CA TYR A 52 4.34 -9.78 7.84
C TYR A 52 3.02 -10.53 8.00
N PHE A 53 3.07 -11.84 7.81
CA PHE A 53 2.03 -12.77 8.25
C PHE A 53 2.50 -13.46 9.53
N ASP A 54 1.57 -13.90 10.37
CA ASP A 54 1.89 -14.72 11.53
C ASP A 54 2.74 -15.94 11.14
N GLY A 55 3.90 -16.08 11.80
CA GLY A 55 4.86 -17.16 11.56
C GLY A 55 5.64 -17.08 10.24
N GLN A 56 5.52 -16.00 9.46
CA GLN A 56 6.31 -15.80 8.24
C GLN A 56 7.39 -14.73 8.41
N ALA A 57 8.46 -14.86 7.62
CA ALA A 57 9.48 -13.82 7.51
C ALA A 57 8.94 -12.57 6.79
N LYS A 58 9.70 -11.47 6.88
CA LYS A 58 9.44 -10.23 6.14
C LYS A 58 9.26 -10.52 4.65
N ARG A 59 8.18 -10.02 4.06
CA ARG A 59 7.92 -10.04 2.62
C ARG A 59 7.79 -8.61 2.12
N CYS A 60 8.17 -8.37 0.87
CA CYS A 60 8.29 -7.03 0.34
C CYS A 60 7.38 -6.81 -0.85
N ILE A 61 6.90 -5.58 -1.00
CA ILE A 61 6.10 -5.15 -2.13
C ILE A 61 6.74 -3.93 -2.78
N ARG A 62 6.48 -3.77 -4.07
CA ARG A 62 6.91 -2.60 -4.84
C ARG A 62 5.73 -2.03 -5.60
N MET A 63 5.64 -0.71 -5.61
CA MET A 63 4.63 -0.02 -6.40
C MET A 63 4.95 -0.21 -7.88
N THR A 64 4.00 -0.72 -8.63
CA THR A 64 4.13 -0.96 -10.07
C THR A 64 3.51 0.15 -10.89
N SER A 65 2.47 0.80 -10.36
CA SER A 65 1.84 1.97 -10.97
C SER A 65 1.17 2.83 -9.92
N ASP A 66 1.05 4.11 -10.22
CA ASP A 66 0.23 5.07 -9.52
C ASP A 66 -0.57 5.90 -10.53
N THR A 67 -1.87 6.04 -10.29
CA THR A 67 -2.79 6.83 -11.12
C THR A 67 -3.28 7.99 -10.28
N PRO A 68 -2.80 9.21 -10.55
CA PRO A 68 -3.25 10.38 -9.82
C PRO A 68 -4.71 10.66 -10.14
N PHE A 69 -5.47 11.09 -9.13
CA PHE A 69 -6.82 11.60 -9.31
C PHE A 69 -7.00 12.89 -8.53
N GLY A 70 -7.79 13.81 -9.09
CA GLY A 70 -7.99 15.13 -8.51
C GLY A 70 -8.98 15.08 -7.35
N CYS A 71 -8.56 15.54 -6.18
CA CYS A 71 -9.42 15.70 -5.00
C CYS A 71 -9.78 17.16 -4.67
N GLY A 72 -9.35 18.10 -5.52
CA GLY A 72 -9.51 19.53 -5.34
C GLY A 72 -8.18 20.27 -5.45
N PRO A 73 -8.19 21.61 -5.41
CA PRO A 73 -6.97 22.40 -5.48
C PRO A 73 -6.08 22.14 -4.26
N GLY A 74 -4.90 21.56 -4.48
CA GLY A 74 -3.87 21.34 -3.45
C GLY A 74 -3.74 19.90 -2.95
N ALA A 75 -4.64 18.99 -3.34
CA ALA A 75 -4.61 17.59 -2.91
C ALA A 75 -4.17 16.67 -4.07
N THR A 76 -2.99 16.05 -3.95
CA THR A 76 -2.49 15.05 -4.92
C THR A 76 -2.84 13.67 -4.40
N CYS A 77 -3.98 13.13 -4.83
CA CYS A 77 -4.39 11.76 -4.52
C CYS A 77 -3.91 10.81 -5.61
N ALA A 78 -3.63 9.56 -5.26
CA ALA A 78 -3.31 8.53 -6.23
C ALA A 78 -3.86 7.16 -5.80
N PHE A 79 -4.33 6.40 -6.79
CA PHE A 79 -4.52 4.96 -6.65
C PHE A 79 -3.22 4.26 -7.06
N SER A 80 -2.75 3.31 -6.27
CA SER A 80 -1.54 2.55 -6.60
C SER A 80 -1.79 1.07 -6.72
N ASN A 81 -0.94 0.43 -7.51
CA ASN A 81 -0.86 -1.02 -7.57
C ASN A 81 0.50 -1.46 -7.02
N TRP A 82 0.49 -2.55 -6.26
CA TRP A 82 1.65 -3.08 -5.56
C TRP A 82 1.76 -4.57 -5.82
N ASP A 83 2.97 -5.01 -6.15
CA ASP A 83 3.27 -6.42 -6.39
C ASP A 83 4.31 -6.91 -5.41
N GLU A 84 4.22 -8.18 -5.03
CA GLU A 84 5.23 -8.82 -4.19
C GLU A 84 6.55 -9.02 -4.94
N VAL A 85 7.65 -8.66 -4.28
CA VAL A 85 9.02 -8.77 -4.79
C VAL A 85 9.93 -9.35 -3.72
N SER A 86 11.09 -9.87 -4.14
CA SER A 86 12.16 -10.20 -3.20
C SER A 86 12.59 -8.95 -2.42
N CYS A 87 12.73 -9.08 -1.11
CA CYS A 87 13.22 -7.99 -0.26
C CYS A 87 14.67 -7.64 -0.58
N THR A 88 14.92 -6.37 -0.89
CA THR A 88 16.27 -5.82 -1.07
C THR A 88 16.58 -4.65 -0.11
N TRP A 89 15.68 -4.41 0.84
CA TRP A 89 15.74 -3.41 1.91
C TRP A 89 15.09 -3.95 3.20
#